data_AF-A0AAC9IZ51-F1
#
_entry.id   AF-A0AAC9IZ51-F1
#
_cell.length_a   1.000
_cell.length_b   1.000
_cell.length_c   1.000
_cell.angle_alpha   90.00
_cell.angle_beta   90.00
_cell.angle_gamma   90.00
#
_symmetry.space_group_name_H-M   'P 1'
#
loop_
_entity.id
_entity.type
_entity.pdbx_description
1 polymer ?
#
loop_
_entity_poly.entity_id
_entity_poly.type
_entity_poly.pdbx_seq_one_letter_code
_entity_poly.pdbx_strand_id
1 'polypeptide(L)'
;MSTFIKGLIKNKLKQLTGDELINYGKEYGFAINQTEAKQIINYLHKKPIDPFTSNGREIMFRDLARITNLETARKAQKVFYKLIKSYGVEHLFKE
;
A
#
# COMPACT_ATOMS: atom_id res chain seq x y z
N MET A 1 -4.42 22.11 -7.78
CA MET A 1 -5.77 21.67 -7.41
C MET A 1 -5.89 20.15 -7.54
N SER A 2 -5.49 19.36 -6.52
CA SER A 2 -5.61 17.88 -6.57
C SER A 2 -5.88 17.24 -5.19
N THR A 3 -6.48 17.97 -4.26
CA THR A 3 -6.74 17.48 -2.89
C THR A 3 -7.82 16.40 -2.85
N PHE A 4 -8.79 16.45 -3.77
CA PHE A 4 -9.89 15.49 -3.87
C PHE A 4 -9.39 14.06 -4.14
N ILE A 5 -8.46 13.89 -5.08
CA ILE A 5 -7.94 12.57 -5.45
C ILE A 5 -7.10 11.98 -4.30
N LYS A 6 -6.29 12.81 -3.61
CA LYS A 6 -5.58 12.37 -2.39
C LYS A 6 -6.54 11.87 -1.31
N GLY A 7 -7.65 12.59 -1.08
CA GLY A 7 -8.68 12.19 -0.12
C GLY A 7 -9.37 10.88 -0.50
N LEU A 8 -9.70 10.71 -1.77
CA LEU A 8 -10.35 9.50 -2.29
C LEU A 8 -9.45 8.27 -2.13
N ILE A 9 -8.15 8.40 -2.46
CA ILE A 9 -7.22 7.29 -2.29
C ILE A 9 -6.93 7.04 -0.80
N LYS A 10 -6.78 8.07 0.03
CA LYS A 10 -6.65 7.89 1.49
C LYS A 10 -7.83 7.10 2.05
N ASN A 11 -9.04 7.42 1.60
CA ASN A 11 -10.24 6.72 2.03
C ASN A 11 -10.28 5.29 1.48
N LYS A 12 -9.86 5.08 0.23
CA LYS A 12 -9.72 3.74 -0.37
C LYS A 12 -8.66 2.89 0.32
N LEU A 13 -7.53 3.47 0.74
CA LEU A 13 -6.50 2.79 1.53
C LEU A 13 -6.97 2.45 2.93
N LYS A 14 -7.76 3.34 3.55
CA LYS A 14 -8.49 3.05 4.79
C LYS A 14 -9.54 1.97 4.62
N GLN A 15 -10.14 1.82 3.44
CA GLN A 15 -11.15 0.79 3.20
C GLN A 15 -10.55 -0.48 2.58
N LEU A 16 -9.25 -0.47 2.26
CA LEU A 16 -8.56 -1.58 1.65
C LEU A 16 -8.62 -2.78 2.57
N THR A 17 -9.07 -3.91 2.04
CA THR A 17 -9.19 -5.16 2.79
C THR A 17 -8.06 -6.12 2.48
N GLY A 18 -7.85 -7.11 3.37
CA GLY A 18 -6.81 -8.11 3.19
C GLY A 18 -7.02 -8.90 1.89
N ASP A 19 -8.27 -9.23 1.59
CA ASP A 19 -8.67 -9.88 0.35
C ASP A 19 -8.36 -9.04 -0.89
N GLU A 20 -8.65 -7.73 -0.88
CA GLU A 20 -8.25 -6.84 -1.97
C GLU A 20 -6.73 -6.85 -2.15
N LEU A 21 -5.95 -6.78 -1.06
CA LEU A 21 -4.49 -6.81 -1.13
C LEU A 21 -3.96 -8.14 -1.74
N ILE A 22 -4.60 -9.27 -1.43
CA ILE A 22 -4.28 -10.59 -2.01
C ILE A 22 -4.67 -10.63 -3.49
N ASN A 23 -5.83 -10.07 -3.84
CA ASN A 23 -6.32 -10.06 -5.22
C ASN A 23 -5.41 -9.22 -6.12
N TYR A 24 -5.08 -8.00 -5.67
CA TYR A 24 -4.04 -7.20 -6.30
C TYR A 24 -2.74 -7.99 -6.37
N GLY A 25 -2.38 -8.70 -5.29
CA GLY A 25 -1.20 -9.55 -5.30
C GLY A 25 -1.13 -10.50 -6.49
N LYS A 26 -2.20 -11.27 -6.65
CA LYS A 26 -2.37 -12.22 -7.75
C LYS A 26 -2.36 -11.52 -9.11
N GLU A 27 -3.10 -10.44 -9.28
CA GLU A 27 -3.17 -9.66 -10.53
C GLU A 27 -1.80 -9.11 -10.96
N TYR A 28 -0.94 -8.77 -10.00
CA TYR A 28 0.38 -8.22 -10.26
C TYR A 28 1.52 -9.26 -10.25
N GLY A 29 1.21 -10.55 -10.08
CA GLY A 29 2.13 -11.67 -10.24
C GLY A 29 2.87 -12.11 -8.97
N PHE A 30 2.32 -11.89 -7.77
CA PHE A 30 2.91 -12.42 -6.54
C PHE A 30 1.84 -12.85 -5.53
N ALA A 31 2.08 -13.96 -4.84
CA ALA A 31 1.20 -14.43 -3.78
C ALA A 31 1.56 -13.74 -2.44
N ILE A 32 0.56 -13.14 -1.80
CA ILE A 32 0.61 -12.71 -0.39
C ILE A 32 -0.35 -13.62 0.38
N ASN A 33 0.07 -14.09 1.55
CA ASN A 33 -0.80 -14.89 2.40
C ASN A 33 -1.85 -14.05 3.11
N GLN A 34 -3.00 -14.65 3.43
CA GLN A 34 -4.11 -13.96 4.07
C GLN A 34 -3.73 -13.36 5.44
N THR A 35 -2.87 -14.04 6.19
CA THR A 35 -2.29 -13.53 7.44
C THR A 35 -1.45 -12.28 7.21
N GLU A 36 -0.58 -12.31 6.20
CA GLU A 36 0.29 -11.17 5.87
C GLU A 36 -0.55 -9.98 5.39
N ALA A 37 -1.52 -10.22 4.52
CA ALA A 37 -2.44 -9.19 4.06
C ALA A 37 -3.22 -8.56 5.24
N LYS A 38 -3.76 -9.36 6.16
CA LYS A 38 -4.41 -8.85 7.38
C LYS A 38 -3.47 -8.00 8.23
N GLN A 39 -2.22 -8.42 8.41
CA GLN A 39 -1.24 -7.65 9.18
C GLN A 39 -0.93 -6.30 8.51
N ILE A 40 -0.77 -6.29 7.18
CA ILE A 40 -0.53 -5.08 6.38
C ILE A 40 -1.71 -4.11 6.50
N ILE A 41 -2.94 -4.62 6.35
CA ILE A 41 -4.16 -3.80 6.48
C ILE A 41 -4.35 -3.28 7.91
N ASN A 42 -4.13 -4.11 8.92
CA ASN A 42 -4.22 -3.68 10.32
C ASN A 42 -3.20 -2.58 10.63
N TYR A 43 -2.00 -2.65 10.05
CA TYR A 43 -1.00 -1.59 10.14
C TYR A 43 -1.47 -0.30 9.45
N LEU A 44 -1.97 -0.40 8.22
CA LEU A 44 -2.53 0.72 7.45
C LEU A 44 -3.68 1.43 8.18
N HIS A 45 -4.54 0.66 8.86
CA HIS A 45 -5.62 1.19 9.68
C HIS A 45 -5.11 1.92 10.91
N LYS A 46 -4.16 1.33 11.63
CA LYS A 46 -3.61 1.92 12.87
C LYS A 46 -2.74 3.14 12.62
N LYS A 47 -2.00 3.17 11.51
CA LYS A 47 -1.14 4.28 11.12
C LYS A 47 -1.55 4.83 9.75
N PRO A 48 -2.24 5.98 9.71
CA PRO A 48 -2.50 6.68 8.46
C PRO A 48 -1.19 7.33 7.96
N ILE A 49 -0.30 6.52 7.41
CA ILE A 49 0.92 6.99 6.74
C ILE A 49 0.55 7.41 5.32
N ASP A 50 1.18 8.47 4.84
CA ASP A 50 1.00 8.99 3.48
C ASP A 50 1.85 8.17 2.48
N PRO A 51 1.29 7.22 1.72
CA PRO A 51 2.07 6.42 0.76
C PRO A 51 2.50 7.23 -0.47
N PHE A 52 2.09 8.50 -0.56
CA PHE A 52 2.44 9.43 -1.63
C PHE A 52 3.82 10.07 -1.43
N THR A 53 4.30 10.15 -0.19
CA THR A 53 5.60 10.74 0.11
C THR A 53 6.70 9.67 0.07
N SER A 54 7.94 10.06 -0.25
CA SER A 54 9.08 9.14 -0.18
C SER A 54 9.31 8.66 1.26
N ASN A 55 9.19 9.58 2.23
CA ASN A 55 9.33 9.26 3.65
C ASN A 55 8.26 8.26 4.13
N GLY A 56 6.99 8.48 3.75
CA GLY A 56 5.90 7.57 4.11
C GLY A 56 6.06 6.18 3.49
N ARG A 57 6.57 6.08 2.25
CA ARG A 57 6.87 4.79 1.61
C ARG A 57 8.01 4.05 2.30
N GLU A 58 9.06 4.75 2.72
CA GLU A 58 10.17 4.15 3.45
C GLU A 58 9.72 3.64 4.83
N ILE A 59 8.96 4.45 5.56
CA ILE A 59 8.39 4.07 6.86
C ILE A 59 7.47 2.85 6.70
N MET A 60 6.55 2.88 5.71
CA MET A 60 5.69 1.74 5.40
C MET A 60 6.52 0.50 5.12
N PHE A 61 7.48 0.57 4.20
CA PHE A 61 8.31 -0.58 3.86
C PHE A 61 8.99 -1.18 5.10
N ARG A 62 9.57 -0.32 5.95
CA ARG A 62 10.31 -0.72 7.14
C ARG A 62 9.42 -1.35 8.20
N ASP A 63 8.24 -0.78 8.45
CA ASP A 63 7.25 -1.35 9.38
C ASP A 63 6.65 -2.65 8.83
N LEU A 64 6.29 -2.69 7.54
CA LEU A 64 5.76 -3.90 6.90
C LEU A 64 6.78 -5.04 6.94
N ALA A 65 8.06 -4.74 6.72
CA ALA A 65 9.16 -5.71 6.83
C ALA A 65 9.33 -6.24 8.26
N ARG A 66 9.00 -5.43 9.26
CA ARG A 66 9.06 -5.80 10.69
C ARG A 66 7.86 -6.64 11.14
N ILE A 67 6.68 -6.42 10.56
CA ILE A 67 5.43 -7.08 10.95
C ILE A 67 5.22 -8.40 10.19
N THR A 68 5.58 -8.43 8.90
CA THR A 68 5.43 -9.60 8.04
C THR A 68 6.78 -10.28 7.84
N ASN A 69 7.47 -9.97 6.74
CA ASN A 69 8.82 -10.41 6.41
C ASN A 69 9.43 -9.45 5.38
N LEU A 70 10.75 -9.42 5.28
CA LEU A 70 11.46 -8.58 4.31
C LEU A 70 11.03 -8.87 2.86
N GLU A 71 10.82 -10.14 2.53
CA GLU A 71 10.41 -10.57 1.20
C GLU A 71 8.99 -10.09 0.86
N THR A 72 8.07 -10.22 1.82
CA THR A 72 6.68 -9.78 1.70
C THR A 72 6.57 -8.27 1.64
N ALA A 73 7.37 -7.54 2.44
CA ALA A 73 7.42 -6.09 2.37
C ALA A 73 7.93 -5.58 1.01
N ARG A 74 8.90 -6.27 0.40
CA ARG A 74 9.36 -5.95 -0.97
C ARG A 74 8.27 -6.18 -2.00
N LYS A 75 7.52 -7.27 -1.87
CA LYS A 75 6.36 -7.55 -2.72
C LYS A 75 5.30 -6.45 -2.52
N ALA A 76 4.89 -6.20 -1.27
CA ALA A 76 3.95 -5.15 -0.86
C ALA A 76 4.31 -3.77 -1.44
N GLN A 77 5.57 -3.37 -1.36
CA GLN A 77 6.05 -2.09 -1.90
C GLN A 77 5.90 -1.99 -3.42
N LYS A 78 6.20 -3.08 -4.15
CA LYS A 78 5.99 -3.14 -5.61
C LYS A 78 4.52 -3.07 -5.99
N VAL A 79 3.64 -3.71 -5.22
CA VAL A 79 2.17 -3.61 -5.44
C VAL A 79 1.73 -2.20 -5.27
N PHE A 80 2.12 -1.58 -4.15
CA PHE A 80 1.71 -0.23 -3.84
C PHE A 80 2.14 0.71 -4.96
N TYR A 81 3.40 0.61 -5.40
CA TYR A 81 3.90 1.40 -6.51
C TYR A 81 3.09 1.17 -7.81
N LYS A 82 2.83 -0.09 -8.18
CA LYS A 82 2.05 -0.43 -9.39
C LYS A 82 0.58 -0.04 -9.30
N LEU A 83 -0.06 -0.27 -8.16
CA LEU A 83 -1.47 0.01 -7.90
C LEU A 83 -1.71 1.50 -8.06
N ILE A 84 -0.91 2.28 -7.35
CA ILE A 84 -0.90 3.73 -7.43
C ILE A 84 -0.62 4.21 -8.86
N LYS A 85 0.32 3.57 -9.54
CA LYS A 85 0.59 3.83 -10.96
C LYS A 85 -0.64 3.57 -11.85
N SER A 86 -1.30 2.43 -11.66
CA SER A 86 -2.49 2.02 -12.40
C SER A 86 -3.69 2.93 -12.15
N TYR A 87 -3.81 3.51 -10.95
CA TYR A 87 -4.85 4.48 -10.61
C TYR A 87 -4.61 5.87 -11.23
N GLY A 88 -3.54 6.07 -12.02
CA GLY A 88 -3.24 7.36 -12.66
C GLY A 88 -2.84 8.45 -11.66
N VAL A 89 -2.48 8.05 -10.43
CA VAL A 89 -2.17 8.96 -9.34
C VAL A 89 -0.66 9.16 -9.18
N GLU A 90 0.13 8.76 -10.19
CA GLU A 90 1.56 9.06 -10.29
C GLU A 90 1.82 10.57 -10.16
N HIS A 91 0.92 11.43 -10.63
CA HIS A 91 1.08 12.88 -10.49
C HIS A 91 1.00 13.37 -9.02
N LEU A 92 0.44 12.57 -8.11
CA LEU A 92 0.43 12.88 -6.68
C LEU A 92 1.78 12.60 -6.01
N PHE A 93 2.69 11.92 -6.71
CA PHE A 93 4.11 11.79 -6.41
C PHE A 93 4.87 12.97 -6.98
N LYS A 94 4.47 14.18 -6.60
CA LYS A 94 5.38 15.32 -6.66
C LYS A 94 6.00 15.48 -5.29
N GLU A 95 7.34 15.37 -5.33
CA GLU A 95 8.38 15.61 -4.32
C GLU A 95 7.94 16.17 -2.97
#